data_AF-A0A955C203-F1
#
_entry.id   AF-A0A955C203-F1
#
_cell.length_a   1.000
_cell.length_b   1.000
_cell.length_c   1.000
_cell.angle_alpha   90.00
_cell.angle_beta   90.00
_cell.angle_gamma   90.00
#
_symmetry.space_group_name_H-M   'P 1'
#
loop_
_entity.id
_entity.type
_entity.pdbx_description
1 polymer ?
#
loop_
_entity_poly.entity_id
_entity_poly.type
_entity_poly.pdbx_seq_one_letter_code
_entity_poly.pdbx_strand_id
1 'polypeptide(L)'
;MLQRGFIHRVRDEALEEPPILTTTCGGAGEAGLLGLAISPDSTCFYTYCTPQLRRILVARYTMPSQGEPVDAATEEVVFQFPRRPGGGNHNAGWIAFGPDGYLYIATGDNGAFDNSQDLTIPNGKILRIDVSRDDFPDDPLRNFAIPPDNPFADAPGLEPTIWHYGLRNPWRCSFDRETGDFWITDVGNGLREEINVLPAGTPGGVNFGWPCYEGAIPGPFGDDGCDPGAAPLIDFPHPFFRAIIGGYVYRGSAIPHLYGKYIFADLVNRIFTLERDGDSWKVRLLMRTDQAIYSISEAPDGELYVCTSFAAWKLVPDPCRDSISALLAAYGACAGDAAYNADADLNADGCVNLSDLAEALTIAPCGE
;
A
#
# COMPACT_ATOMS: atom_id res chain seq x y z
N MET A 1 11.69 -14.28 14.29
CA MET A 1 10.89 -13.73 15.41
C MET A 1 9.43 -14.01 15.12
N LEU A 2 8.63 -14.30 16.15
CA LEU A 2 7.18 -14.43 15.99
C LEU A 2 6.61 -13.03 15.77
N GLN A 3 5.97 -12.78 14.62
CA GLN A 3 5.23 -11.54 14.38
C GLN A 3 3.94 -11.61 15.21
N ARG A 4 3.81 -10.71 16.19
CA ARG A 4 2.60 -10.53 17.02
C ARG A 4 1.76 -9.41 16.43
N GLY A 5 0.43 -9.45 16.61
CA GLY A 5 -0.44 -8.37 16.17
C GLY A 5 -0.82 -7.42 17.30
N PHE A 6 -0.19 -6.24 17.32
CA PHE A 6 -0.55 -5.13 18.21
C PHE A 6 -1.17 -4.00 17.40
N ILE A 7 -2.21 -3.38 17.92
CA ILE A 7 -2.79 -2.15 17.38
C ILE A 7 -2.61 -1.08 18.43
N HIS A 8 -1.97 0.02 18.04
CA HIS A 8 -1.78 1.20 18.87
C HIS A 8 -2.60 2.36 18.31
N ARG A 9 -3.00 3.27 19.20
CA ARG A 9 -3.49 4.58 18.81
C ARG A 9 -2.31 5.54 18.74
N VAL A 10 -2.33 6.44 17.77
CA VAL A 10 -1.39 7.57 17.68
C VAL A 10 -2.19 8.85 17.85
N ARG A 11 -1.75 9.73 18.76
CA ARG A 11 -2.36 11.04 19.01
C ARG A 11 -1.24 12.06 19.22
N ASP A 12 -1.37 13.22 18.59
CA ASP A 12 -0.37 14.30 18.67
C ASP A 12 1.05 13.79 18.37
N GLU A 13 1.17 12.96 17.33
CA GLU A 13 2.43 12.31 16.87
C GLU A 13 3.09 11.38 17.91
N ALA A 14 2.40 11.07 19.01
CA ALA A 14 2.84 10.13 20.03
C ALA A 14 2.07 8.80 19.95
N LEU A 15 2.80 7.69 20.06
CA LEU A 15 2.24 6.35 20.20
C LEU A 15 1.68 6.18 21.61
N GLU A 16 0.40 5.83 21.74
CA GLU A 16 -0.21 5.49 23.03
C GLU A 16 0.22 4.07 23.44
N GLU A 17 0.69 3.94 24.68
CA GLU A 17 1.07 2.68 25.33
C GLU A 17 0.23 2.45 26.59
N PRO A 18 -0.25 1.22 26.86
CA PRO A 18 -0.08 -0.01 26.07
C PRO A 18 -0.88 0.01 24.75
N PRO A 19 -0.70 -0.97 23.84
CA PRO A 19 -1.55 -1.11 22.65
C PRO A 19 -3.04 -1.18 23.03
N ILE A 20 -3.88 -0.57 22.20
CA ILE A 20 -5.34 -0.59 22.38
C ILE A 20 -5.96 -1.96 22.09
N LEU A 21 -5.26 -2.82 21.32
CA LEU A 21 -5.63 -4.21 21.11
C LEU A 21 -4.38 -5.07 20.94
N THR A 22 -4.33 -6.19 21.65
CA THR A 22 -3.44 -7.32 21.32
C THR A 22 -4.29 -8.41 20.69
N THR A 23 -4.08 -8.68 19.41
CA THR A 23 -4.82 -9.68 18.65
C THR A 23 -4.29 -11.09 18.92
N THR A 24 -5.07 -12.10 18.53
CA THR A 24 -4.60 -13.49 18.48
C THR A 24 -3.67 -13.78 17.30
N CYS A 25 -3.36 -12.77 16.47
CA CYS A 25 -2.47 -12.89 15.32
C CYS A 25 -1.07 -13.32 15.73
N GLY A 26 -0.55 -14.34 15.05
CA GLY A 26 0.75 -14.90 15.37
C GLY A 26 1.33 -15.66 14.18
N GLY A 27 2.55 -15.31 13.77
CA GLY A 27 3.17 -15.95 12.61
C GLY A 27 4.68 -15.78 12.52
N ALA A 28 5.23 -16.32 11.43
CA ALA A 28 6.62 -16.14 11.01
C ALA A 28 6.64 -15.95 9.48
N GLY A 29 7.71 -15.35 8.95
CA GLY A 29 7.76 -15.01 7.53
C GLY A 29 6.80 -13.85 7.21
N GLU A 30 5.89 -14.05 6.25
CA GLU A 30 4.90 -13.05 5.83
C GLU A 30 3.59 -13.12 6.64
N ALA A 31 3.57 -13.88 7.73
CA ALA A 31 2.36 -14.13 8.53
C ALA A 31 2.34 -13.27 9.80
N GLY A 32 1.22 -12.60 10.06
CA GLY A 32 1.01 -11.76 11.24
C GLY A 32 -0.35 -11.05 11.19
N LEU A 33 -0.42 -9.87 11.81
CA LEU A 33 -1.45 -8.88 11.55
C LEU A 33 -1.00 -8.05 10.34
N LEU A 34 -1.73 -8.11 9.23
CA LEU A 34 -1.28 -7.60 7.94
C LEU A 34 -2.12 -6.44 7.42
N GLY A 35 -3.40 -6.40 7.78
CA GLY A 35 -4.34 -5.37 7.31
C GLY A 35 -5.18 -4.80 8.42
N LEU A 36 -5.56 -3.53 8.26
CA LEU A 36 -6.47 -2.80 9.13
C LEU A 36 -7.32 -1.87 8.26
N ALA A 37 -8.63 -1.90 8.44
CA ALA A 37 -9.57 -0.96 7.82
C ALA A 37 -10.57 -0.46 8.86
N ILE A 38 -10.93 0.83 8.80
CA ILE A 38 -11.98 1.42 9.65
C ILE A 38 -13.26 1.49 8.82
N SER A 39 -14.42 1.17 9.41
CA SER A 39 -15.70 1.30 8.73
C SER A 39 -15.99 2.75 8.33
N PRO A 40 -16.74 3.02 7.24
CA PRO A 40 -17.04 4.39 6.82
C PRO A 40 -17.77 5.23 7.88
N ASP A 41 -18.59 4.60 8.71
CA ASP A 41 -19.28 5.22 9.85
C ASP A 41 -18.43 5.30 11.13
N SER A 42 -17.20 4.79 11.09
CA SER A 42 -16.24 4.75 12.20
C SER A 42 -16.73 4.02 13.45
N THR A 43 -17.73 3.14 13.36
CA THR A 43 -18.23 2.36 14.49
C THR A 43 -17.49 1.05 14.69
N CYS A 44 -16.79 0.56 13.67
CA CYS A 44 -16.04 -0.70 13.70
C CYS A 44 -14.68 -0.56 13.01
N PHE A 45 -13.79 -1.50 13.30
CA PHE A 45 -12.64 -1.76 12.43
C PHE A 45 -12.53 -3.23 12.11
N TYR A 46 -11.79 -3.51 11.05
CA TYR A 46 -11.56 -4.82 10.49
C TYR A 46 -10.07 -5.09 10.48
N THR A 47 -9.68 -6.31 10.81
CA THR A 47 -8.29 -6.76 10.70
C THR A 47 -8.18 -7.87 9.68
N TYR A 48 -7.04 -7.93 8.98
CA TYR A 48 -6.63 -9.09 8.20
C TYR A 48 -5.45 -9.74 8.92
N CYS A 49 -5.61 -11.02 9.23
CA CYS A 49 -4.76 -11.73 10.16
C CYS A 49 -4.47 -13.15 9.70
N THR A 50 -3.29 -13.65 10.04
CA THR A 50 -2.97 -15.08 10.01
C THR A 50 -2.75 -15.58 11.44
N PRO A 51 -3.81 -15.98 12.18
CA PRO A 51 -3.75 -16.27 13.61
C PRO A 51 -2.95 -17.54 13.94
N GLN A 52 -2.88 -18.47 12.99
CA GLN A 52 -1.92 -19.57 12.93
C GLN A 52 -1.60 -19.79 11.45
N LEU A 53 -0.41 -20.32 11.10
CA LEU A 53 0.13 -20.41 9.73
C LEU A 53 -0.78 -21.05 8.64
N ARG A 54 -1.99 -21.52 8.98
CA ARG A 54 -2.90 -22.29 8.12
C ARG A 54 -4.24 -21.61 7.81
N ARG A 55 -4.51 -20.41 8.28
CA ARG A 55 -5.77 -19.69 7.99
C ARG A 55 -5.54 -18.22 7.77
N ILE A 56 -6.38 -17.62 6.93
CA ILE A 56 -6.60 -16.18 6.86
C ILE A 56 -7.90 -15.89 7.62
N LEU A 57 -7.88 -14.85 8.44
CA LEU A 57 -9.00 -14.36 9.21
C LEU A 57 -9.16 -12.87 8.94
N VAL A 58 -10.34 -12.50 8.43
CA VAL A 58 -10.88 -11.15 8.51
C VAL A 58 -11.81 -11.10 9.69
N ALA A 59 -11.50 -10.26 10.67
CA ALA A 59 -12.30 -10.09 11.89
C ALA A 59 -12.78 -8.64 12.02
N ARG A 60 -13.97 -8.46 12.59
CA ARG A 60 -14.55 -7.17 12.96
C ARG A 60 -14.43 -6.97 14.47
N TYR A 61 -14.16 -5.74 14.88
CA TYR A 61 -14.19 -5.30 16.27
C TYR A 61 -15.01 -4.02 16.37
N THR A 62 -15.72 -3.86 17.49
CA THR A 62 -16.43 -2.62 17.79
C THR A 62 -15.43 -1.55 18.18
N MET A 63 -15.56 -0.36 17.60
CA MET A 63 -14.70 0.77 17.92
C MET A 63 -15.00 1.22 19.36
N PRO A 64 -13.98 1.35 20.24
CA PRO A 64 -14.20 1.72 21.62
C PRO A 64 -14.62 3.19 21.72
N SER A 65 -15.19 3.56 22.88
CA SER A 65 -15.38 4.98 23.21
C SER A 65 -14.04 5.71 23.23
N GLN A 66 -14.05 7.01 22.95
CA GLN A 66 -12.85 7.84 22.89
C GLN A 66 -11.97 7.66 24.15
N GLY A 67 -10.70 7.29 23.94
CA GLY A 67 -9.74 7.08 25.03
C GLY A 67 -9.68 5.66 25.60
N GLU A 68 -10.68 4.82 25.35
CA GLU A 68 -10.73 3.45 25.88
C GLU A 68 -9.96 2.46 24.98
N PRO A 69 -9.43 1.35 25.57
CA PRO A 69 -8.92 0.22 24.80
C PRO A 69 -10.06 -0.51 24.09
N VAL A 70 -9.73 -1.28 23.06
CA VAL A 70 -10.68 -2.15 22.36
C VAL A 70 -10.99 -3.34 23.24
N ASP A 71 -12.28 -3.65 23.45
CA ASP A 71 -12.68 -4.91 24.08
C ASP A 71 -12.48 -6.07 23.10
N ALA A 72 -11.46 -6.90 23.34
CA ALA A 72 -11.17 -8.07 22.51
C ALA A 72 -12.32 -9.09 22.46
N ALA A 73 -13.25 -9.07 23.42
CA ALA A 73 -14.43 -9.92 23.39
C ALA A 73 -15.43 -9.52 22.28
N THR A 74 -15.25 -8.35 21.65
CA THR A 74 -16.04 -7.92 20.50
C THR A 74 -15.53 -8.47 19.16
N GLU A 75 -14.53 -9.36 19.17
CA GLU A 75 -14.04 -10.02 17.97
C GLU A 75 -15.16 -10.86 17.33
N GLU A 76 -15.52 -10.51 16.10
CA GLU A 76 -16.43 -11.26 15.27
C GLU A 76 -15.72 -11.74 14.01
N VAL A 77 -15.82 -13.03 13.71
CA VAL A 77 -15.33 -13.58 12.44
C VAL A 77 -16.20 -13.02 11.32
N VAL A 78 -15.58 -12.31 10.37
CA VAL A 78 -16.24 -11.85 9.15
C VAL A 78 -16.01 -12.87 8.05
N PHE A 79 -14.74 -13.19 7.76
CA PHE A 79 -14.42 -14.20 6.78
C PHE A 79 -13.20 -14.99 7.21
N GLN A 80 -13.31 -16.31 7.26
CA GLN A 80 -12.18 -17.19 7.53
C GLN A 80 -12.11 -18.31 6.50
N PHE A 81 -10.96 -18.45 5.87
CA PHE A 81 -10.73 -19.48 4.85
C PHE A 81 -9.34 -20.11 4.99
N PRO A 82 -9.17 -21.36 4.50
CA PRO A 82 -7.92 -22.07 4.65
C PRO A 82 -6.81 -21.39 3.85
N ARG A 83 -5.61 -21.45 4.43
CA ARG A 83 -4.35 -21.28 3.72
C ARG A 83 -3.79 -22.63 3.33
N ARG A 84 -3.03 -22.68 2.23
CA ARG A 84 -2.36 -23.89 1.77
C ARG A 84 -1.58 -24.57 2.91
N PRO A 85 -1.83 -25.86 3.20
CA PRO A 85 -1.03 -26.61 4.15
C PRO A 85 0.44 -26.66 3.71
N GLY A 86 1.36 -26.20 4.56
CA GLY A 86 2.81 -26.22 4.28
C GLY A 86 3.35 -25.03 3.46
N GLY A 87 2.49 -24.08 3.06
CA GLY A 87 2.87 -22.80 2.42
C GLY A 87 2.81 -21.64 3.43
N GLY A 88 3.85 -20.81 3.44
CA GLY A 88 4.13 -19.78 4.45
C GLY A 88 4.32 -18.36 3.91
N ASN A 89 4.26 -18.21 2.59
CA ASN A 89 4.36 -16.98 1.82
C ASN A 89 3.08 -16.64 1.03
N HIS A 90 3.08 -15.46 0.42
CA HIS A 90 2.07 -14.84 -0.42
C HIS A 90 0.72 -14.71 0.27
N ASN A 91 0.73 -14.11 1.46
CA ASN A 91 -0.47 -13.85 2.23
C ASN A 91 -1.25 -12.63 1.75
N ALA A 92 -0.61 -11.71 1.02
CA ALA A 92 -1.10 -10.35 0.83
C ALA A 92 -1.56 -9.75 2.18
N GLY A 93 -2.79 -9.24 2.24
CA GLY A 93 -3.41 -8.82 3.50
C GLY A 93 -3.87 -7.36 3.52
N TRP A 94 -3.83 -6.65 2.38
CA TRP A 94 -4.47 -5.36 2.29
C TRP A 94 -6.00 -5.49 2.39
N ILE A 95 -6.61 -4.62 3.18
CA ILE A 95 -8.06 -4.45 3.28
C ILE A 95 -8.41 -2.96 3.30
N ALA A 96 -9.50 -2.57 2.65
CA ALA A 96 -10.06 -1.23 2.75
C ALA A 96 -11.52 -1.21 2.29
N PHE A 97 -12.27 -0.19 2.71
CA PHE A 97 -13.56 0.10 2.11
C PHE A 97 -13.38 0.81 0.77
N GLY A 98 -14.07 0.32 -0.26
CA GLY A 98 -14.13 0.96 -1.56
C GLY A 98 -15.06 2.18 -1.57
N PRO A 99 -15.03 2.99 -2.64
CA PRO A 99 -15.93 4.13 -2.81
C PRO A 99 -17.42 3.72 -2.92
N ASP A 100 -17.68 2.44 -3.18
CA ASP A 100 -19.01 1.83 -3.19
C ASP A 100 -19.51 1.36 -1.81
N GLY A 101 -18.68 1.50 -0.76
CA GLY A 101 -19.03 1.14 0.61
C GLY A 101 -18.83 -0.33 0.97
N TYR A 102 -18.33 -1.16 0.05
CA TYR A 102 -18.02 -2.57 0.34
C TYR A 102 -16.60 -2.74 0.86
N LEU A 103 -16.34 -3.83 1.59
CA LEU A 103 -15.01 -4.19 2.06
C LEU A 103 -14.27 -4.96 0.97
N TYR A 104 -13.12 -4.44 0.54
CA TYR A 104 -12.21 -5.09 -0.40
C TYR A 104 -11.08 -5.78 0.36
N ILE A 105 -10.72 -6.99 -0.08
CA ILE A 105 -9.71 -7.83 0.56
C ILE A 105 -8.76 -8.37 -0.49
N ALA A 106 -7.48 -8.06 -0.37
CA ALA A 106 -6.43 -8.58 -1.25
C ALA A 106 -5.84 -9.88 -0.66
N THR A 107 -5.85 -10.95 -1.44
CA THR A 107 -5.33 -12.26 -1.07
C THR A 107 -4.28 -12.73 -2.07
N GLY A 108 -3.17 -13.29 -1.56
CA GLY A 108 -2.16 -13.90 -2.44
C GLY A 108 -2.49 -15.34 -2.81
N ASP A 109 -1.77 -15.86 -3.80
CA ASP A 109 -1.86 -17.23 -4.31
C ASP A 109 -1.41 -18.30 -3.28
N ASN A 110 -0.90 -17.85 -2.12
CA ASN A 110 -0.42 -18.69 -1.02
C ASN A 110 0.69 -19.67 -1.42
N GLY A 111 1.54 -19.27 -2.38
CA GLY A 111 2.66 -20.05 -2.87
C GLY A 111 2.25 -21.21 -3.77
N ALA A 112 1.03 -21.19 -4.33
CA ALA A 112 0.56 -22.14 -5.32
C ALA A 112 -0.04 -21.38 -6.50
N PHE A 113 0.70 -21.37 -7.61
CA PHE A 113 0.43 -20.55 -8.79
C PHE A 113 -1.00 -20.74 -9.34
N ASP A 114 -1.48 -21.99 -9.40
CA ASP A 114 -2.82 -22.35 -9.90
C ASP A 114 -3.95 -21.65 -9.14
N ASN A 115 -3.76 -21.33 -7.86
CA ASN A 115 -4.80 -20.74 -7.04
C ASN A 115 -5.32 -19.42 -7.62
N SER A 116 -4.46 -18.66 -8.28
CA SER A 116 -4.77 -17.35 -8.85
C SER A 116 -5.84 -17.44 -9.94
N GLN A 117 -5.87 -18.54 -10.70
CA GLN A 117 -6.83 -18.82 -11.76
C GLN A 117 -7.99 -19.73 -11.31
N ASP A 118 -7.84 -20.44 -10.20
CA ASP A 118 -8.94 -21.21 -9.60
C ASP A 118 -10.01 -20.26 -9.03
N LEU A 119 -11.17 -20.21 -9.69
CA LEU A 119 -12.32 -19.38 -9.32
C LEU A 119 -13.19 -20.01 -8.23
N THR A 120 -12.85 -21.21 -7.75
CA THR A 120 -13.58 -21.90 -6.66
C THR A 120 -13.05 -21.55 -5.27
N ILE A 121 -11.95 -20.80 -5.21
CA ILE A 121 -11.26 -20.43 -3.96
C ILE A 121 -10.92 -18.94 -3.89
N PRO A 122 -10.80 -18.37 -2.68
CA PRO A 122 -10.56 -16.94 -2.49
C PRO A 122 -9.09 -16.52 -2.61
N ASN A 123 -8.16 -17.39 -3.03
CA ASN A 123 -6.72 -17.14 -3.02
C ASN A 123 -6.22 -16.57 -4.36
N GLY A 124 -5.31 -15.59 -4.33
CA GLY A 124 -4.78 -14.91 -5.53
C GLY A 124 -5.79 -13.97 -6.19
N LYS A 125 -6.54 -13.22 -5.35
CA LYS A 125 -7.73 -12.47 -5.74
C LYS A 125 -7.76 -11.08 -5.11
N ILE A 126 -8.57 -10.20 -5.68
CA ILE A 126 -9.26 -9.17 -4.92
C ILE A 126 -10.67 -9.68 -4.65
N LEU A 127 -11.06 -9.69 -3.37
CA LEU A 127 -12.41 -10.03 -2.93
C LEU A 127 -13.18 -8.76 -2.58
N ARG A 128 -14.51 -8.81 -2.70
CA ARG A 128 -15.43 -7.71 -2.35
C ARG A 128 -16.65 -8.27 -1.65
N ILE A 129 -16.90 -7.81 -0.42
CA ILE A 129 -17.99 -8.31 0.44
C ILE A 129 -18.79 -7.17 1.08
N ASP A 130 -20.05 -7.44 1.37
CA ASP A 130 -20.95 -6.53 2.11
C ASP A 130 -21.03 -6.95 3.57
N VAL A 131 -20.46 -6.13 4.46
CA VAL A 131 -20.38 -6.43 5.90
C VAL A 131 -21.59 -5.93 6.70
N SER A 132 -22.63 -5.43 6.02
CA SER A 132 -23.86 -4.89 6.65
C SER A 132 -24.94 -5.94 6.95
N ARG A 133 -24.85 -7.12 6.32
CA ARG A 133 -25.77 -8.26 6.47
C ARG A 133 -24.99 -9.56 6.44
N ASP A 134 -25.60 -10.64 6.90
CA ASP A 134 -25.09 -12.01 6.78
C ASP A 134 -25.97 -12.84 5.83
N ASP A 135 -25.40 -13.29 4.71
CA ASP A 135 -26.03 -14.23 3.77
C ASP A 135 -25.73 -15.70 4.10
N PHE A 136 -24.85 -15.96 5.08
CA PHE A 136 -24.38 -17.28 5.46
C PHE A 136 -24.62 -17.58 6.96
N PRO A 137 -25.85 -17.42 7.50
CA PRO A 137 -26.12 -17.51 8.94
C PRO A 137 -25.81 -18.87 9.58
N ASP A 138 -25.69 -19.93 8.77
CA ASP A 138 -25.35 -21.28 9.22
C ASP A 138 -23.84 -21.61 9.06
N ASP A 139 -23.03 -20.71 8.48
CA ASP A 139 -21.58 -20.85 8.33
C ASP A 139 -20.85 -19.90 9.28
N PRO A 140 -20.31 -20.37 10.41
CA PRO A 140 -19.62 -19.51 11.37
C PRO A 140 -18.30 -18.92 10.83
N LEU A 141 -17.88 -19.29 9.62
CA LEU A 141 -16.69 -18.77 8.96
C LEU A 141 -17.01 -17.63 7.99
N ARG A 142 -18.28 -17.32 7.75
CA ARG A 142 -18.75 -16.25 6.85
C ARG A 142 -19.86 -15.47 7.54
N ASN A 143 -19.64 -14.19 7.75
CA ASN A 143 -20.61 -13.26 8.33
C ASN A 143 -20.58 -11.97 7.50
N PHE A 144 -21.12 -12.08 6.29
CA PHE A 144 -21.23 -11.02 5.29
C PHE A 144 -22.27 -11.41 4.23
N ALA A 145 -22.70 -10.44 3.45
CA ALA A 145 -23.50 -10.62 2.26
C ALA A 145 -22.63 -10.53 1.00
N ILE A 146 -23.12 -11.13 -0.09
CA ILE A 146 -22.48 -11.02 -1.40
C ILE A 146 -23.08 -9.81 -2.13
N PRO A 147 -22.27 -8.81 -2.52
CA PRO A 147 -22.75 -7.75 -3.41
C PRO A 147 -23.35 -8.36 -4.68
N PRO A 148 -24.59 -8.01 -5.07
CA PRO A 148 -25.30 -8.68 -6.16
C PRO A 148 -24.67 -8.44 -7.54
N ASP A 149 -23.81 -7.42 -7.65
CA ASP A 149 -23.05 -7.09 -8.85
C ASP A 149 -21.65 -7.75 -8.87
N ASN A 150 -21.31 -8.59 -7.88
CA ASN A 150 -20.10 -9.41 -7.98
C ASN A 150 -20.19 -10.35 -9.19
N PRO A 151 -19.09 -10.50 -9.97
CA PRO A 151 -19.08 -11.21 -11.26
C PRO A 151 -19.43 -12.71 -11.14
N PHE A 152 -19.26 -13.29 -9.96
CA PHE A 152 -19.48 -14.72 -9.71
C PHE A 152 -20.56 -14.99 -8.65
N ALA A 153 -21.37 -13.98 -8.27
CA ALA A 153 -22.34 -14.07 -7.19
C ALA A 153 -23.32 -15.25 -7.34
N ASP A 154 -23.85 -15.45 -8.56
CA ASP A 154 -24.86 -16.46 -8.87
C ASP A 154 -24.27 -17.72 -9.57
N ALA A 155 -22.94 -17.80 -9.71
CA ALA A 155 -22.29 -18.87 -10.46
C ALA A 155 -22.11 -20.13 -9.58
N PRO A 156 -22.79 -21.25 -9.87
CA PRO A 156 -22.75 -22.42 -9.01
C PRO A 156 -21.33 -22.99 -8.88
N GLY A 157 -20.86 -23.13 -7.63
CA GLY A 157 -19.56 -23.73 -7.31
C GLY A 157 -18.35 -22.80 -7.47
N LEU A 158 -18.56 -21.54 -7.89
CA LEU A 158 -17.51 -20.53 -7.85
C LEU A 158 -17.54 -19.79 -6.51
N GLU A 159 -16.42 -19.17 -6.13
CA GLU A 159 -16.32 -18.36 -4.92
C GLU A 159 -16.99 -16.98 -5.17
N PRO A 160 -18.16 -16.70 -4.58
CA PRO A 160 -18.94 -15.51 -4.91
C PRO A 160 -18.33 -14.20 -4.42
N THR A 161 -17.33 -14.27 -3.53
CA THR A 161 -16.61 -13.10 -3.01
C THR A 161 -15.61 -12.51 -4.01
N ILE A 162 -15.25 -13.25 -5.08
CA ILE A 162 -14.24 -12.80 -6.04
C ILE A 162 -14.73 -11.55 -6.80
N TRP A 163 -13.95 -10.49 -6.72
CA TRP A 163 -14.12 -9.29 -7.54
C TRP A 163 -13.14 -9.28 -8.73
N HIS A 164 -11.86 -9.55 -8.48
CA HIS A 164 -10.83 -9.72 -9.52
C HIS A 164 -9.94 -10.92 -9.20
N TYR A 165 -9.27 -11.48 -10.21
CA TYR A 165 -8.46 -12.69 -10.07
C TYR A 165 -7.19 -12.67 -10.91
N GLY A 166 -6.36 -13.71 -10.80
CA GLY A 166 -5.10 -13.79 -11.53
C GLY A 166 -3.99 -12.94 -10.94
N LEU A 167 -3.94 -12.80 -9.61
CA LEU A 167 -2.92 -12.05 -8.87
C LEU A 167 -2.03 -12.99 -8.06
N ARG A 168 -0.75 -12.63 -7.88
CA ARG A 168 0.23 -13.44 -7.13
C ARG A 168 0.23 -13.13 -5.65
N ASN A 169 0.57 -11.90 -5.29
CA ASN A 169 0.71 -11.41 -3.93
C ASN A 169 0.46 -9.89 -3.90
N PRO A 170 -0.81 -9.45 -4.08
CA PRO A 170 -1.19 -8.04 -4.09
C PRO A 170 -0.94 -7.40 -2.71
N TRP A 171 0.25 -6.82 -2.52
CA TRP A 171 0.77 -6.43 -1.20
C TRP A 171 0.05 -5.21 -0.63
N ARG A 172 -0.02 -4.14 -1.42
CA ARG A 172 -0.78 -2.93 -1.09
C ARG A 172 -1.64 -2.52 -2.27
N CYS A 173 -2.88 -2.19 -1.95
CA CYS A 173 -3.77 -1.53 -2.88
C CYS A 173 -4.19 -0.18 -2.29
N SER A 174 -4.81 0.66 -3.11
CA SER A 174 -5.46 1.89 -2.67
C SER A 174 -6.49 2.33 -3.69
N PHE A 175 -7.58 2.92 -3.19
CA PHE A 175 -8.45 3.72 -4.02
C PHE A 175 -7.95 5.16 -3.98
N ASP A 176 -7.77 5.78 -5.13
CA ASP A 176 -7.54 7.22 -5.19
C ASP A 176 -8.81 7.94 -4.71
N ARG A 177 -8.73 8.67 -3.60
CA ARG A 177 -9.88 9.31 -2.95
C ARG A 177 -10.59 10.34 -3.82
N GLU A 178 -9.90 10.90 -4.82
CA GLU A 178 -10.49 11.91 -5.71
C GLU A 178 -11.15 11.29 -6.95
N THR A 179 -10.49 10.31 -7.57
CA THR A 179 -10.95 9.74 -8.84
C THR A 179 -11.75 8.45 -8.66
N GLY A 180 -11.50 7.71 -7.59
CA GLY A 180 -12.00 6.35 -7.37
C GLY A 180 -11.20 5.26 -8.08
N ASP A 181 -10.11 5.61 -8.77
CA ASP A 181 -9.26 4.64 -9.46
C ASP A 181 -8.64 3.65 -8.47
N PHE A 182 -8.62 2.37 -8.83
CA PHE A 182 -8.13 1.31 -7.98
C PHE A 182 -6.70 0.92 -8.37
N TRP A 183 -5.75 1.23 -7.49
CA TRP A 183 -4.34 0.92 -7.63
C TRP A 183 -4.03 -0.38 -6.91
N ILE A 184 -3.43 -1.33 -7.60
CA ILE A 184 -3.09 -2.65 -7.08
C ILE A 184 -1.60 -2.87 -7.37
N THR A 185 -0.79 -3.07 -6.33
CA THR A 185 0.59 -3.49 -6.52
C THR A 185 0.74 -4.97 -6.24
N ASP A 186 1.30 -5.69 -7.20
CA ASP A 186 1.45 -7.13 -7.13
C ASP A 186 2.94 -7.50 -7.11
N VAL A 187 3.35 -8.17 -6.03
CA VAL A 187 4.74 -8.62 -5.88
C VAL A 187 4.93 -9.84 -6.77
N GLY A 188 5.75 -9.70 -7.80
CA GLY A 188 6.00 -10.78 -8.74
C GLY A 188 6.94 -11.85 -8.20
N ASN A 189 7.28 -12.83 -9.03
CA ASN A 189 7.92 -14.06 -8.62
C ASN A 189 9.44 -14.01 -8.63
N GLY A 190 10.01 -13.62 -9.76
CA GLY A 190 11.46 -13.56 -9.91
C GLY A 190 11.94 -12.78 -11.11
N LEU A 191 11.04 -12.31 -11.98
CA LEU A 191 11.38 -11.56 -13.18
C LEU A 191 10.81 -10.14 -13.14
N ARG A 192 9.57 -9.96 -12.68
CA ARG A 192 8.89 -8.66 -12.71
C ARG A 192 8.26 -8.28 -11.38
N GLU A 193 8.05 -6.98 -11.20
CA GLU A 193 7.18 -6.38 -10.20
C GLU A 193 6.12 -5.55 -10.92
N GLU A 194 4.90 -5.46 -10.40
CA GLU A 194 3.78 -4.85 -11.13
C GLU A 194 3.07 -3.75 -10.35
N ILE A 195 2.67 -2.71 -11.09
CA ILE A 195 1.65 -1.76 -10.67
C ILE A 195 0.50 -1.84 -11.68
N ASN A 196 -0.66 -2.22 -11.19
CA ASN A 196 -1.92 -2.34 -11.91
C ASN A 196 -2.84 -1.17 -11.52
N VAL A 197 -3.60 -0.63 -12.48
CA VAL A 197 -4.59 0.43 -12.22
C VAL A 197 -5.85 0.15 -13.00
N LEU A 198 -6.98 0.14 -12.30
CA LEU A 198 -8.31 0.05 -12.88
C LEU A 198 -9.03 1.39 -12.71
N PRO A 199 -9.54 2.01 -13.80
CA PRO A 199 -10.36 3.20 -13.68
C PRO A 199 -11.56 2.98 -12.77
N ALA A 200 -11.99 4.03 -12.07
CA ALA A 200 -13.20 4.01 -11.25
C ALA A 200 -14.40 3.44 -12.03
N GLY A 201 -15.16 2.54 -11.39
CA GLY A 201 -16.32 1.89 -12.00
C GLY A 201 -15.99 0.77 -13.00
N THR A 202 -14.72 0.35 -13.12
CA THR A 202 -14.37 -0.88 -13.85
C THR A 202 -15.17 -2.06 -13.29
N PRO A 203 -15.91 -2.81 -14.12
CA PRO A 203 -16.66 -3.98 -13.66
C PRO A 203 -15.76 -5.06 -13.05
N GLY A 204 -16.32 -5.86 -12.15
CA GLY A 204 -15.67 -7.06 -11.63
C GLY A 204 -15.37 -8.08 -12.74
N GLY A 205 -14.47 -9.01 -12.46
CA GLY A 205 -14.09 -10.10 -13.33
C GLY A 205 -12.78 -9.87 -14.10
N VAL A 206 -12.05 -8.80 -13.81
CA VAL A 206 -10.71 -8.59 -14.39
C VAL A 206 -9.76 -9.73 -13.95
N ASN A 207 -9.18 -10.40 -14.95
CA ASN A 207 -8.07 -11.34 -14.81
C ASN A 207 -6.75 -10.58 -14.96
N PHE A 208 -5.81 -10.69 -14.03
CA PHE A 208 -4.48 -10.07 -14.11
C PHE A 208 -3.40 -10.99 -14.69
N GLY A 209 -3.77 -12.20 -15.14
CA GLY A 209 -2.91 -13.05 -15.97
C GLY A 209 -1.92 -13.94 -15.21
N TRP A 210 -1.61 -13.68 -13.94
CA TRP A 210 -0.76 -14.57 -13.14
C TRP A 210 -1.44 -15.96 -12.97
N PRO A 211 -0.72 -17.09 -13.15
CA PRO A 211 0.73 -17.23 -13.34
C PRO A 211 1.19 -17.39 -14.79
N CYS A 212 0.30 -17.20 -15.76
CA CYS A 212 0.63 -17.28 -17.17
C CYS A 212 1.50 -16.08 -17.61
N TYR A 213 1.30 -14.91 -16.99
CA TYR A 213 2.12 -13.72 -17.19
C TYR A 213 2.67 -13.21 -15.86
N GLU A 214 3.90 -12.68 -15.91
CA GLU A 214 4.56 -11.96 -14.83
C GLU A 214 5.01 -10.62 -15.42
N GLY A 215 4.23 -9.57 -15.19
CA GLY A 215 4.32 -8.29 -15.87
C GLY A 215 3.95 -8.43 -17.35
N ALA A 216 4.78 -7.86 -18.22
CA ALA A 216 4.56 -7.91 -19.67
C ALA A 216 5.20 -9.13 -20.36
N ILE A 217 5.66 -10.15 -19.61
CA ILE A 217 6.36 -11.32 -20.13
C ILE A 217 5.70 -12.64 -19.69
N PRO A 218 5.93 -13.75 -20.40
CA PRO A 218 5.46 -15.06 -19.97
C PRO A 218 5.96 -15.39 -18.56
N GLY A 219 5.02 -15.81 -17.70
CA GLY A 219 5.25 -16.25 -16.34
C GLY A 219 5.71 -17.71 -16.28
N PRO A 220 5.74 -18.31 -15.08
CA PRO A 220 6.26 -19.67 -14.89
C PRO A 220 5.46 -20.77 -15.60
N PHE A 221 4.22 -20.52 -16.03
CA PHE A 221 3.44 -21.48 -16.82
C PHE A 221 3.69 -21.41 -18.33
N GLY A 222 4.42 -20.39 -18.79
CA GLY A 222 4.61 -20.13 -20.21
C GLY A 222 3.37 -19.53 -20.88
N ASP A 223 3.44 -19.37 -22.20
CA ASP A 223 2.42 -18.75 -23.05
C ASP A 223 1.56 -19.76 -23.82
N ASP A 224 1.51 -21.02 -23.37
CA ASP A 224 0.84 -22.17 -24.01
C ASP A 224 -0.70 -22.04 -24.04
N GLY A 225 -1.22 -21.02 -24.72
CA GLY A 225 -2.66 -20.76 -24.90
C GLY A 225 -3.38 -20.18 -23.67
N CYS A 226 -2.63 -19.73 -22.67
CA CYS A 226 -3.17 -19.01 -21.52
C CYS A 226 -3.79 -17.66 -21.90
N ASP A 227 -4.82 -17.25 -21.16
CA ASP A 227 -5.33 -15.87 -21.18
C ASP A 227 -4.28 -14.91 -20.58
N PRO A 228 -3.79 -13.91 -21.33
CA PRO A 228 -2.84 -12.93 -20.81
C PRO A 228 -3.43 -12.02 -19.73
N GLY A 229 -4.76 -11.94 -19.63
CA GLY A 229 -5.43 -11.01 -18.72
C GLY A 229 -5.17 -9.54 -19.08
N ALA A 230 -5.49 -8.65 -18.13
CA ALA A 230 -5.22 -7.24 -18.21
C ALA A 230 -3.73 -6.98 -18.00
N ALA A 231 -3.14 -6.21 -18.91
CA ALA A 231 -1.76 -5.78 -18.77
C ALA A 231 -1.60 -4.79 -17.60
N PRO A 232 -0.48 -4.83 -16.86
CA PRO A 232 -0.19 -3.84 -15.84
C PRO A 232 -0.01 -2.45 -16.45
N LEU A 233 -0.22 -1.41 -15.63
CA LEU A 233 0.08 -0.04 -16.02
C LEU A 233 1.57 0.11 -16.33
N ILE A 234 2.39 -0.49 -15.46
CA ILE A 234 3.84 -0.55 -15.59
C ILE A 234 4.36 -1.76 -14.83
N ASP A 235 5.37 -2.42 -15.41
CA ASP A 235 6.12 -3.50 -14.78
C ASP A 235 7.62 -3.15 -14.69
N PHE A 236 8.33 -3.80 -13.79
CA PHE A 236 9.75 -3.52 -13.58
C PHE A 236 10.59 -4.79 -13.47
N PRO A 237 11.79 -4.83 -14.10
CA PRO A 237 12.63 -6.01 -14.04
C PRO A 237 13.34 -6.17 -12.68
N HIS A 238 13.44 -7.41 -12.25
CA HIS A 238 14.43 -7.80 -11.25
C HIS A 238 15.86 -7.69 -11.83
N PRO A 239 16.88 -7.38 -11.01
CA PRO A 239 16.82 -7.14 -9.56
C PRO A 239 16.64 -5.65 -9.22
N PHE A 240 16.26 -4.79 -10.18
CA PHE A 240 16.18 -3.35 -9.92
C PHE A 240 15.16 -3.05 -8.82
N PHE A 241 13.97 -3.65 -8.88
CA PHE A 241 13.09 -3.80 -7.73
C PHE A 241 13.18 -5.24 -7.19
N ARG A 242 13.03 -5.39 -5.87
CA ARG A 242 13.01 -6.72 -5.22
C ARG A 242 11.61 -7.18 -4.80
N ALA A 243 10.76 -6.22 -4.42
CA ALA A 243 9.36 -6.39 -4.04
C ALA A 243 8.77 -4.97 -4.00
N ILE A 244 7.86 -4.65 -4.92
CA ILE A 244 7.09 -3.41 -4.87
C ILE A 244 5.94 -3.60 -3.89
N ILE A 245 5.92 -2.79 -2.84
CA ILE A 245 4.92 -2.88 -1.77
C ILE A 245 3.83 -1.82 -1.91
N GLY A 246 3.83 -1.05 -3.01
CA GLY A 246 2.82 -0.06 -3.35
C GLY A 246 2.75 1.16 -2.44
N GLY A 247 1.61 1.85 -2.54
CA GLY A 247 1.29 3.04 -1.76
C GLY A 247 0.01 3.72 -2.26
N TYR A 248 0.02 5.06 -2.33
CA TYR A 248 -1.18 5.90 -2.50
C TYR A 248 -0.92 7.04 -3.48
N VAL A 249 -1.98 7.48 -4.17
CA VAL A 249 -1.96 8.78 -4.84
C VAL A 249 -1.95 9.87 -3.76
N TYR A 250 -0.96 10.76 -3.80
CA TYR A 250 -0.85 11.82 -2.80
C TYR A 250 -1.95 12.87 -3.01
N ARG A 251 -2.80 13.05 -1.99
CA ARG A 251 -3.89 14.02 -1.96
C ARG A 251 -3.76 15.03 -0.81
N GLY A 252 -2.62 15.02 -0.11
CA GLY A 252 -2.27 15.97 0.94
C GLY A 252 -1.94 17.36 0.39
N SER A 253 -1.86 18.32 1.30
CA SER A 253 -1.61 19.73 0.96
C SER A 253 -0.24 20.23 1.43
N ALA A 254 0.42 19.50 2.33
CA ALA A 254 1.72 19.90 2.86
C ALA A 254 2.82 19.87 1.79
N ILE A 255 2.73 18.98 0.79
CA ILE A 255 3.72 18.81 -0.28
C ILE A 255 3.08 19.01 -1.67
N PRO A 256 2.76 20.25 -2.08
CA PRO A 256 1.94 20.50 -3.28
C PRO A 256 2.47 19.89 -4.58
N HIS A 257 3.79 19.78 -4.74
CA HIS A 257 4.40 19.22 -5.95
C HIS A 257 4.25 17.69 -6.08
N LEU A 258 3.76 17.00 -5.04
CA LEU A 258 3.42 15.58 -5.08
C LEU A 258 1.94 15.33 -5.39
N TYR A 259 1.09 16.36 -5.36
CA TYR A 259 -0.35 16.21 -5.55
C TYR A 259 -0.69 15.48 -6.86
N GLY A 260 -1.51 14.44 -6.76
CA GLY A 260 -1.93 13.60 -7.88
C GLY A 260 -0.88 12.59 -8.37
N LYS A 261 0.30 12.50 -7.74
CA LYS A 261 1.30 11.48 -8.07
C LYS A 261 1.09 10.23 -7.23
N TYR A 262 1.29 9.06 -7.82
CA TYR A 262 1.29 7.81 -7.07
C TYR A 262 2.63 7.65 -6.35
N ILE A 263 2.59 7.63 -5.03
CA ILE A 263 3.75 7.46 -4.16
C ILE A 263 3.81 6.00 -3.74
N PHE A 264 4.88 5.30 -4.09
CA PHE A 264 5.03 3.87 -3.81
C PHE A 264 6.43 3.54 -3.34
N ALA A 265 6.55 2.42 -2.64
CA ALA A 265 7.84 1.96 -2.11
C ALA A 265 8.21 0.57 -2.62
N ASP A 266 9.49 0.26 -2.50
CA ASP A 266 9.97 -1.12 -2.45
C ASP A 266 10.22 -1.56 -1.01
N LEU A 267 10.19 -2.87 -0.78
CA LEU A 267 10.44 -3.47 0.55
C LEU A 267 11.84 -3.12 1.10
N VAL A 268 12.76 -2.66 0.24
CA VAL A 268 14.18 -2.51 0.57
C VAL A 268 14.42 -1.23 1.35
N ASN A 269 14.23 -0.07 0.72
CA ASN A 269 14.41 1.24 1.35
C ASN A 269 14.11 2.43 0.43
N ARG A 270 13.47 2.26 -0.72
CA ARG A 270 13.27 3.35 -1.68
C ARG A 270 11.80 3.71 -1.79
N ILE A 271 11.54 5.02 -1.82
CA ILE A 271 10.23 5.59 -2.12
C ILE A 271 10.34 6.30 -3.47
N PHE A 272 9.34 6.13 -4.30
CA PHE A 272 9.28 6.64 -5.66
C PHE A 272 7.97 7.41 -5.89
N THR A 273 8.01 8.27 -6.89
CA THR A 273 6.82 8.87 -7.51
C THR A 273 6.59 8.24 -8.87
N LEU A 274 5.33 7.97 -9.20
CA LEU A 274 4.85 7.62 -10.52
C LEU A 274 3.87 8.71 -10.99
N GLU A 275 4.18 9.34 -12.11
CA GLU A 275 3.39 10.44 -12.68
C GLU A 275 3.23 10.25 -14.19
N ARG A 276 2.12 10.76 -14.74
CA ARG A 276 1.89 10.78 -16.19
C ARG A 276 2.83 11.81 -16.83
N ASP A 277 3.51 11.43 -17.91
CA ASP A 277 4.38 12.28 -18.74
C ASP A 277 3.96 12.12 -20.21
N GLY A 278 2.99 12.94 -20.65
CA GLY A 278 2.32 12.80 -21.93
C GLY A 278 1.58 11.46 -22.05
N ASP A 279 1.96 10.64 -23.04
CA ASP A 279 1.40 9.30 -23.25
C ASP A 279 2.12 8.21 -22.43
N SER A 280 3.20 8.57 -21.72
CA SER A 280 4.03 7.65 -20.95
C SER A 280 3.88 7.86 -19.44
N TRP A 281 4.46 6.95 -18.67
CA TRP A 281 4.57 7.05 -17.23
C TRP A 281 6.01 7.23 -16.81
N LYS A 282 6.23 8.09 -15.83
CA LYS A 282 7.56 8.42 -15.34
C LYS A 282 7.72 8.04 -13.89
N VAL A 283 8.77 7.27 -13.63
CA VAL A 283 9.16 6.85 -12.29
C VAL A 283 10.38 7.63 -11.86
N ARG A 284 10.31 8.23 -10.67
CA ARG A 284 11.43 8.97 -10.07
C ARG A 284 11.63 8.52 -8.64
N LEU A 285 12.89 8.33 -8.25
CA LEU A 285 13.24 8.16 -6.85
C LEU A 285 12.88 9.46 -6.10
N LEU A 286 12.02 9.33 -5.09
CA LEU A 286 11.66 10.43 -4.20
C LEU A 286 12.71 10.56 -3.11
N MET A 287 12.94 9.46 -2.37
CA MET A 287 13.88 9.41 -1.26
C MET A 287 14.30 7.97 -0.91
N ARG A 288 15.25 7.86 0.01
CA ARG A 288 15.69 6.59 0.60
C ARG A 288 15.52 6.65 2.11
N THR A 289 15.16 5.52 2.70
CA THR A 289 15.20 5.27 4.14
C THR A 289 16.47 4.48 4.49
N ASP A 290 16.81 4.45 5.78
CA ASP A 290 17.84 3.58 6.34
C ASP A 290 17.32 2.17 6.69
N GLN A 291 15.99 1.98 6.60
CA GLN A 291 15.27 0.77 6.98
C GLN A 291 14.37 0.24 5.86
N ALA A 292 14.08 -1.06 5.92
CA ALA A 292 13.02 -1.68 5.13
C ALA A 292 11.67 -1.00 5.36
N ILE A 293 10.90 -0.87 4.27
CA ILE A 293 9.58 -0.25 4.26
C ILE A 293 8.55 -1.36 4.09
N TYR A 294 7.54 -1.41 4.94
CA TYR A 294 6.51 -2.47 4.91
C TYR A 294 5.15 -1.97 4.43
N SER A 295 4.90 -0.67 4.54
CA SER A 295 3.62 -0.06 4.19
C SER A 295 3.76 1.45 3.99
N ILE A 296 2.99 2.00 3.06
CA ILE A 296 2.61 3.42 3.02
C ILE A 296 1.11 3.47 3.32
N SER A 297 0.66 4.41 4.14
CA SER A 297 -0.76 4.63 4.46
C SER A 297 -1.13 6.10 4.30
N GLU A 298 -2.37 6.37 3.96
CA GLU A 298 -2.93 7.72 3.84
C GLU A 298 -3.76 8.06 5.09
N ALA A 299 -3.57 9.27 5.63
CA ALA A 299 -4.38 9.82 6.70
C ALA A 299 -5.61 10.59 6.17
N PRO A 300 -6.60 10.91 7.01
CA PRO A 300 -7.81 11.60 6.57
C PRO A 300 -7.56 12.94 5.87
N ASP A 301 -6.47 13.63 6.21
CA ASP A 301 -6.02 14.89 5.61
C ASP A 301 -5.27 14.73 4.27
N GLY A 302 -5.10 13.49 3.79
CA GLY A 302 -4.40 13.16 2.54
C GLY A 302 -2.88 13.06 2.68
N GLU A 303 -2.34 13.30 3.88
CA GLU A 303 -0.91 13.14 4.14
C GLU A 303 -0.53 11.66 4.25
N LEU A 304 0.70 11.34 3.87
CA LEU A 304 1.17 9.95 3.82
C LEU A 304 2.08 9.62 5.00
N TYR A 305 1.92 8.41 5.51
CA TYR A 305 2.72 7.82 6.56
C TYR A 305 3.41 6.57 6.03
N VAL A 306 4.67 6.38 6.40
CA VAL A 306 5.53 5.27 5.97
C VAL A 306 5.86 4.42 7.18
N CYS A 307 5.54 3.13 7.13
CA CYS A 307 5.90 2.16 8.16
C CYS A 307 7.20 1.46 7.79
N THR A 308 8.21 1.59 8.66
CA THR A 308 9.48 0.87 8.58
C THR A 308 9.56 -0.21 9.65
N SER A 309 10.69 -0.94 9.72
CA SER A 309 10.90 -2.01 10.71
C SER A 309 10.61 -1.64 12.17
N PHE A 310 10.80 -0.38 12.55
CA PHE A 310 10.75 0.04 13.96
C PHE A 310 9.89 1.27 14.23
N ALA A 311 9.36 1.95 13.20
CA ALA A 311 8.66 3.21 13.37
C ALA A 311 7.67 3.46 12.22
N ALA A 312 6.71 4.34 12.50
CA ALA A 312 5.91 5.00 11.48
C ALA A 312 6.38 6.45 11.35
N TRP A 313 6.53 6.92 10.12
CA TRP A 313 7.04 8.25 9.79
C TRP A 313 6.02 9.01 8.98
N LYS A 314 5.81 10.30 9.26
CA LYS A 314 5.06 11.17 8.36
C LYS A 314 5.96 11.65 7.22
N LEU A 315 5.49 11.58 5.99
CA LEU A 315 6.16 12.22 4.86
C LEU A 315 5.94 13.74 4.96
N VAL A 316 7.01 14.51 5.00
CA VAL A 316 6.99 15.97 5.15
C VAL A 316 7.79 16.65 4.04
N PRO A 317 7.53 17.93 3.73
CA PRO A 317 8.39 18.70 2.83
C PRO A 317 9.84 18.68 3.30
N ASP A 318 10.77 18.54 2.35
CA ASP A 318 12.18 18.76 2.62
C ASP A 318 12.44 20.28 2.63
N PRO A 319 12.72 20.89 3.80
CA PRO A 319 12.96 22.32 3.90
C PRO A 319 14.22 22.76 3.14
N CYS A 320 15.10 21.82 2.78
CA CYS A 320 16.37 22.10 2.13
C CYS A 320 16.32 21.98 0.59
N ARG A 321 15.24 21.47 -0.03
CA ARG A 321 15.22 21.12 -1.47
C ARG A 321 14.98 22.31 -2.41
N ASP A 322 14.50 23.43 -1.89
CA ASP A 322 14.31 24.66 -2.67
C ASP A 322 15.61 25.48 -2.74
N SER A 323 16.70 24.99 -3.38
CA SER A 323 17.78 25.85 -3.97
C SER A 323 19.10 25.17 -4.34
N ILE A 324 19.11 24.36 -5.40
CA ILE A 324 20.37 24.22 -6.19
C ILE A 324 20.21 24.91 -7.55
N SER A 325 19.06 24.73 -8.21
CA SER A 325 18.80 25.36 -9.51
C SER A 325 18.60 26.88 -9.41
N ALA A 326 17.93 27.35 -8.35
CA ALA A 326 17.79 28.79 -8.07
C ALA A 326 19.13 29.41 -7.62
N LEU A 327 19.96 28.65 -6.89
CA LEU A 327 21.29 29.06 -6.45
C LEU A 327 22.21 29.31 -7.66
N LEU A 328 22.27 28.35 -8.60
CA LEU A 328 23.07 28.48 -9.84
C LEU A 328 22.60 29.62 -10.75
N ALA A 329 21.28 29.87 -10.82
CA ALA A 329 20.71 30.95 -11.63
C ALA A 329 20.96 32.34 -11.02
N ALA A 330 20.94 32.47 -9.69
CA ALA A 330 21.24 33.72 -9.00
C ALA A 330 22.74 34.05 -8.96
N TYR A 331 23.60 33.03 -8.85
CA TYR A 331 25.05 33.23 -8.67
C TYR A 331 25.84 33.35 -9.99
N GLY A 332 25.30 32.89 -11.11
CA GLY A 332 25.91 33.08 -12.44
C GLY A 332 26.11 34.56 -12.85
N ALA A 333 25.52 35.50 -12.10
CA ALA A 333 25.69 36.94 -12.31
C ALA A 333 26.74 37.60 -11.38
N CYS A 334 27.20 36.95 -10.30
CA CYS A 334 27.96 37.63 -9.22
C CYS A 334 29.35 37.05 -8.89
N ALA A 335 29.76 35.90 -9.43
CA ALA A 335 31.05 35.29 -9.06
C ALA A 335 32.15 35.49 -10.12
N GLY A 336 33.01 36.47 -9.88
CA GLY A 336 34.40 36.39 -10.32
C GLY A 336 35.21 35.63 -9.26
N ASP A 337 35.67 34.43 -9.60
CA ASP A 337 36.79 33.65 -9.00
C ASP A 337 36.96 33.55 -7.46
N ALA A 338 35.97 33.90 -6.64
CA ALA A 338 36.03 33.63 -5.21
C ALA A 338 35.51 32.20 -4.92
N ALA A 339 36.42 31.32 -4.52
CA ALA A 339 36.10 30.00 -3.98
C ALA A 339 35.31 30.15 -2.66
N TYR A 340 33.99 30.27 -2.75
CA TYR A 340 33.09 30.17 -1.61
C TYR A 340 32.68 28.71 -1.45
N ASN A 341 32.77 28.19 -0.23
CA ASN A 341 32.35 26.83 0.07
C ASN A 341 30.82 26.79 0.05
N ALA A 342 30.24 26.39 -1.09
CA ALA A 342 28.80 26.24 -1.27
C ALA A 342 28.17 25.16 -0.39
N ASP A 343 28.94 24.53 0.50
CA ASP A 343 28.53 23.51 1.47
C ASP A 343 28.43 24.05 2.92
N ALA A 344 28.53 25.36 3.15
CA ALA A 344 28.40 25.94 4.48
C ALA A 344 26.94 26.29 4.80
N ASP A 345 26.36 25.56 5.76
CA ASP A 345 25.14 25.94 6.50
C ASP A 345 25.50 27.14 7.40
N LEU A 346 25.23 28.34 6.88
CA LEU A 346 25.66 29.61 7.47
C LEU A 346 24.72 30.05 8.59
N ASN A 347 23.44 29.70 8.50
CA ASN A 347 22.44 30.03 9.52
C ASN A 347 22.30 28.95 10.60
N ALA A 348 23.02 27.83 10.46
CA ALA A 348 23.01 26.67 11.34
C ALA A 348 21.62 26.02 11.50
N ASP A 349 20.79 26.09 10.46
CA ASP A 349 19.46 25.48 10.42
C ASP A 349 19.47 24.00 9.99
N GLY A 350 20.66 23.47 9.64
CA GLY A 350 20.86 22.10 9.21
C GLY A 350 20.67 21.89 7.70
N CYS A 351 20.36 22.95 6.94
CA CYS A 351 20.26 22.95 5.49
C CYS A 351 21.35 23.81 4.85
N VAL A 352 21.57 23.62 3.55
CA VAL A 352 22.28 24.59 2.72
C VAL A 352 21.29 25.06 1.66
N ASN A 353 20.74 26.26 1.82
CA ASN A 353 19.60 26.78 1.04
C ASN A 353 19.62 28.32 0.84
N LEU A 354 18.50 28.93 0.44
CA LEU A 354 18.40 30.39 0.20
C LEU A 354 18.55 31.25 1.46
N SER A 355 18.22 30.75 2.65
CA SER A 355 18.45 31.49 3.89
C SER A 355 19.94 31.61 4.20
N ASP A 356 20.74 30.60 3.87
CA ASP A 356 22.20 30.71 3.94
C ASP A 356 22.75 31.74 2.96
N LEU A 357 22.14 31.86 1.77
CA LEU A 357 22.51 32.91 0.82
C LEU A 357 22.16 34.32 1.32
N ALA A 358 21.01 34.48 1.99
CA ALA A 358 20.64 35.75 2.61
C ALA A 358 21.65 36.14 3.71
N GLU A 359 22.10 35.16 4.51
CA GLU A 359 23.15 35.36 5.49
C GLU A 359 24.49 35.71 4.83
N ALA A 360 24.90 34.98 3.78
CA ALA A 360 26.10 35.27 2.99
C ALA A 360 26.10 36.69 2.39
N LEU A 361 24.97 37.15 1.86
CA LEU A 361 24.80 38.49 1.28
C LEU A 361 24.82 39.60 2.33
N THR A 362 24.51 39.31 3.59
CA THR A 362 24.72 40.25 4.70
C THR A 362 26.17 40.32 5.16
N ILE A 363 26.93 39.23 4.99
CA ILE A 363 28.35 39.13 5.37
C ILE A 363 29.27 39.75 4.29
N ALA A 364 28.87 39.70 3.02
CA ALA A 364 29.59 40.29 1.90
C ALA A 364 28.62 41.03 0.96
N PRO A 365 28.41 42.35 1.14
CA PRO A 365 27.64 43.12 0.17
C PRO A 365 28.34 43.05 -1.19
N CYS A 366 27.62 42.64 -2.23
CA CYS A 366 28.07 42.80 -3.60
C CYS A 366 28.44 44.28 -3.78
N GLY A 367 29.71 44.57 -4.09
CA GLY A 367 30.18 45.94 -4.30
C GLY A 367 29.36 46.62 -5.40
N GLU A 368 29.10 47.91 -5.23
CA GLU A 368 28.46 48.78 -6.24
C GLU A 368 29.16 48.76 -7.60
#